data_AF-A0A8H9ZD98-F1
#
_entry.id   AF-A0A8H9ZD98-F1
#
_cell.length_a   1.000
_cell.length_b   1.000
_cell.length_c   1.000
_cell.angle_alpha   90.00
_cell.angle_beta   90.00
_cell.angle_gamma   90.00
#
_symmetry.space_group_name_H-M   'P 1'
#
loop_
_entity.id
_entity.type
_entity.pdbx_description
1 polymer ?
#
loop_
_entity_poly.entity_id
_entity_poly.type
_entity_poly.pdbx_seq_one_letter_code
_entity_poly.pdbx_strand_id
1 'polypeptide(L)'
;TALRHDARIAEVEGDDVRLQPGLSFDLVEHPRADLNMHWRVASVRHEGAQFTSLQEEAAGAEQGTRYTQKALLVPGRIEWRPEAPPKPRIDGPHMATVVGPEGEEIFCDEWGRV
;
A
#
# COMPACT_ATOMS: atom_id res chain seq x y z
N THR A 1 -13.25 -7.06 -9.72
CA THR A 1 -13.70 -6.05 -8.73
C THR A 1 -12.66 -5.00 -8.36
N ALA A 2 -11.41 -5.04 -8.85
CA ALA A 2 -10.40 -3.98 -8.60
C ALA A 2 -10.64 -2.64 -9.35
N LEU A 3 -11.54 -2.61 -10.34
CA LEU A 3 -11.83 -1.44 -11.19
C LEU A 3 -12.51 -0.25 -10.48
N ARG A 4 -12.83 -0.37 -9.18
CA ARG A 4 -13.50 0.69 -8.39
C ARG A 4 -12.78 1.00 -7.07
N HIS A 5 -11.48 0.70 -6.99
CA HIS A 5 -10.72 0.88 -5.75
C HIS A 5 -10.56 2.36 -5.34
N ASP A 6 -10.80 3.27 -6.27
CA ASP A 6 -10.75 4.73 -6.15
C ASP A 6 -12.14 5.39 -5.97
N ALA A 7 -13.24 4.63 -6.04
CA ALA A 7 -14.59 5.17 -6.05
C ALA A 7 -14.96 5.93 -4.77
N ARG A 8 -14.30 5.62 -3.65
CA ARG A 8 -14.36 6.37 -2.40
C ARG A 8 -13.02 6.28 -1.70
N ILE A 9 -12.27 7.38 -1.75
CA ILE A 9 -11.04 7.60 -1.02
C ILE A 9 -11.16 8.90 -0.23
N ALA A 10 -10.43 9.00 0.87
CA ALA A 10 -10.27 10.26 1.60
C ALA A 10 -8.78 10.53 1.77
N GLU A 11 -8.35 11.74 1.42
CA GLU A 11 -7.02 12.24 1.74
C GLU A 11 -7.08 12.99 3.07
N VAL A 12 -6.16 12.68 3.97
CA VAL A 12 -6.10 13.29 5.30
C VAL A 12 -4.69 13.78 5.60
N GLU A 13 -4.61 14.91 6.29
CA GLU A 13 -3.38 15.45 6.86
C GLU A 13 -3.57 15.61 8.37
N GLY A 14 -2.52 15.38 9.15
CA GLY A 14 -2.57 15.53 10.60
C GLY A 14 -1.24 15.23 11.27
N ASP A 15 -1.28 14.95 12.56
CA ASP A 15 -0.11 14.72 13.41
C ASP A 15 -0.22 13.46 14.28
N ASP A 16 -1.21 12.59 14.01
CA ASP A 16 -1.34 11.31 14.71
C ASP A 16 -0.33 10.27 14.20
N VAL A 17 0.71 10.03 15.00
CA VAL A 17 1.77 9.05 14.73
C VAL A 17 1.30 7.59 14.71
N ARG A 18 0.11 7.31 15.25
CA ARG A 18 -0.40 5.94 15.33
C ARG A 18 -0.98 5.47 13.99
N LEU A 19 -1.18 6.37 13.03
CA LEU A 19 -1.74 6.03 11.73
C LEU A 19 -0.75 5.17 10.92
N GLN A 20 -1.12 3.94 10.60
CA GLN A 20 -0.26 3.01 9.84
C GLN A 20 -1.08 2.28 8.78
N PRO A 21 -0.49 1.89 7.63
CA PRO A 21 -1.20 1.14 6.61
C PRO A 21 -1.81 -0.16 7.18
N GLY A 22 -3.04 -0.47 6.80
CA GLY A 22 -3.78 -1.63 7.28
C GLY A 22 -4.56 -1.43 8.58
N LEU A 23 -4.22 -0.41 9.39
CA LEU A 23 -5.02 -0.05 10.56
C LEU A 23 -6.35 0.58 10.12
N SER A 24 -7.36 0.42 10.96
CA SER A 24 -8.70 0.96 10.74
C SER A 24 -9.23 1.64 12.00
N PHE A 25 -10.10 2.62 11.82
CA PHE A 25 -10.65 3.45 12.88
C PHE A 25 -12.00 4.03 12.47
N ASP A 26 -12.78 4.48 13.45
CA ASP A 26 -14.01 5.23 13.19
C ASP A 26 -13.69 6.73 13.24
N LEU A 27 -14.00 7.45 12.17
CA LEU A 27 -13.94 8.92 12.17
C LEU A 27 -15.19 9.45 12.86
N VAL A 28 -15.00 10.37 13.79
CA VAL A 28 -16.07 11.04 14.54
C VAL A 28 -15.90 12.55 14.48
N GLU A 29 -16.99 13.28 14.74
CA GLU A 29 -17.01 14.76 14.84
C GLU A 29 -16.58 15.52 13.58
N HIS A 30 -16.51 14.87 12.42
CA HIS A 30 -16.28 15.54 11.16
C HIS A 30 -17.52 16.39 10.76
N PRO A 31 -17.36 17.67 10.34
CA PRO A 31 -18.49 18.55 9.99
C PRO A 31 -19.40 18.00 8.90
N ARG A 32 -18.83 17.22 7.98
CA ARG A 32 -19.60 16.42 7.02
C ARG A 32 -19.96 15.07 7.62
N ALA A 33 -21.25 14.89 7.91
CA ALA A 33 -21.77 13.72 8.60
C ALA A 33 -21.54 12.39 7.86
N ASP A 34 -21.51 12.41 6.52
CA ASP A 34 -21.26 11.24 5.67
C ASP A 34 -19.85 10.67 5.79
N LEU A 35 -18.89 11.47 6.28
CA LEU A 35 -17.51 11.04 6.51
C LEU A 35 -17.30 10.41 7.89
N ASN A 36 -18.24 10.58 8.82
CA ASN A 36 -18.19 9.98 10.17
C ASN A 36 -18.53 8.48 10.10
N MET A 37 -17.60 7.71 9.55
CA MET A 37 -17.75 6.28 9.32
C MET A 37 -16.43 5.54 9.56
N HIS A 38 -16.46 4.23 9.35
CA HIS A 38 -15.29 3.38 9.49
C HIS A 38 -14.34 3.50 8.30
N TRP A 39 -13.08 3.86 8.57
CA TRP A 39 -12.02 4.04 7.60
C TRP A 39 -10.85 3.09 7.86
N ARG A 40 -10.13 2.74 6.80
CA ARG A 40 -8.88 1.98 6.85
C ARG A 40 -7.80 2.72 6.08
N VAL A 41 -6.59 2.73 6.63
CA VAL A 41 -5.42 3.38 6.00
C VAL A 41 -4.91 2.50 4.87
N ALA A 42 -4.91 3.03 3.65
CA ALA A 42 -4.32 2.37 2.48
C ALA A 42 -2.85 2.76 2.29
N SER A 43 -2.51 4.02 2.52
CA SER A 43 -1.13 4.51 2.51
C SER A 43 -0.98 5.69 3.48
N VAL A 44 0.24 5.88 3.99
CA VAL A 44 0.59 7.05 4.81
C VAL A 44 2.04 7.44 4.54
N ARG A 45 2.30 8.74 4.52
CA ARG A 45 3.62 9.36 4.51
C ARG A 45 3.78 10.14 5.80
N HIS A 46 4.82 9.79 6.56
CA HIS A 46 5.21 10.50 7.77
C HIS A 46 6.40 11.42 7.47
N GLU A 47 6.36 12.63 8.00
CA GLU A 47 7.43 13.61 7.89
C GLU A 47 7.67 14.26 9.25
N GLY A 48 8.92 14.16 9.71
CA GLY A 48 9.35 14.75 10.97
C GLY A 48 10.57 15.63 10.76
N ALA A 49 10.60 16.77 11.44
CA ALA A 49 11.74 17.67 11.47
C ALA A 49 12.11 17.92 12.94
N GLN A 50 13.37 17.66 13.30
CA GLN A 50 13.91 17.96 14.61
C GLN A 50 15.11 18.89 14.44
N PHE A 51 15.09 20.04 15.12
CA PHE A 51 16.07 21.11 14.91
C PHE A 51 17.27 21.02 15.87
N THR A 52 17.03 20.75 17.17
CA THR A 52 18.10 20.44 18.14
C THR A 52 17.73 19.24 19.00
N SER A 53 18.74 18.47 19.41
CA SER A 53 18.61 17.35 20.35
C SER A 53 18.96 17.75 21.79
N LEU A 54 19.56 18.93 22.00
CA LEU A 54 19.88 19.45 23.33
C LEU A 54 18.80 20.41 23.82
N GLN A 55 18.33 20.17 25.04
CA GLN A 55 17.25 20.92 25.67
C GLN A 55 17.60 22.40 25.92
N GLU A 56 18.89 22.70 26.11
CA GLU A 56 19.42 24.04 26.36
C GLU A 56 19.38 24.94 25.11
N GLU A 57 19.50 24.35 23.92
CA GLU A 57 19.43 25.07 22.63
C GLU A 57 17.98 25.22 22.12
N ALA A 58 17.05 24.41 22.63
CA ALA A 58 15.65 24.45 22.24
C ALA A 58 14.92 25.71 22.72
N ALA A 59 15.38 26.32 23.82
CA ALA A 59 14.80 27.54 24.39
C ALA A 59 14.99 28.79 23.50
N GLY A 60 15.94 28.76 22.56
CA GLY A 60 16.21 29.85 21.60
C GLY A 60 15.97 29.47 20.14
N ALA A 61 15.46 28.27 19.86
CA ALA A 61 15.19 27.82 18.51
C ALA A 61 13.90 28.47 17.97
N GLU A 62 13.97 29.08 16.78
CA GLU A 62 12.79 29.66 16.11
C GLU A 62 11.77 28.59 15.66
N GLN A 63 12.20 27.33 15.54
CA GLN A 63 11.39 26.21 15.11
C GLN A 63 11.55 25.01 16.05
N GLY A 64 10.44 24.56 16.63
CA GLY A 64 10.39 23.35 17.46
C GLY A 64 10.33 22.07 16.63
N THR A 65 10.46 20.92 17.31
CA THR A 65 10.25 19.59 16.69
C THR A 65 8.84 19.51 16.12
N ARG A 66 8.73 19.16 14.84
CA ARG A 66 7.46 19.02 14.12
C ARG A 66 7.31 17.62 13.58
N TYR A 67 6.08 17.12 13.64
CA TYR A 67 5.64 15.94 12.95
C TYR A 67 4.39 16.26 12.13
N THR A 68 4.32 15.69 10.93
CA THR A 68 3.13 15.71 10.07
C THR A 68 2.98 14.37 9.38
N GLN A 69 1.75 14.02 9.05
CA GLN A 69 1.45 12.88 8.21
C GLN A 69 0.44 13.26 7.13
N LYS A 70 0.55 12.61 5.98
CA LYS A 70 -0.46 12.60 4.92
C LYS A 70 -0.84 11.17 4.61
N ALA A 71 -2.13 10.85 4.59
CA ALA A 71 -2.61 9.49 4.36
C ALA A 71 -3.76 9.43 3.37
N LEU A 72 -3.88 8.26 2.74
CA LEU A 72 -5.02 7.89 1.91
C LEU A 72 -5.82 6.83 2.65
N LEU A 73 -7.10 7.12 2.86
CA LEU A 73 -8.05 6.25 3.54
C LEU A 73 -9.03 5.66 2.55
N VAL A 74 -9.45 4.43 2.83
CA VAL A 74 -10.51 3.71 2.11
C VAL A 74 -11.59 3.29 3.10
N PRO A 75 -12.87 3.17 2.70
CA PRO A 75 -13.91 2.73 3.62
C PRO A 75 -13.57 1.33 4.17
N GLY A 76 -13.60 1.17 5.49
CA GLY A 76 -13.09 -0.05 6.11
C GLY A 76 -14.00 -1.28 5.98
N ARG A 77 -15.27 -1.09 5.58
CA ARG A 77 -16.28 -2.16 5.43
C ARG A 77 -16.50 -2.61 3.99
N ILE A 78 -15.77 -2.06 3.03
CA ILE A 78 -15.84 -2.50 1.63
C ILE A 78 -14.59 -3.25 1.26
N GLU A 79 -14.72 -4.20 0.35
CA GLU A 79 -13.58 -4.89 -0.23
C GLU A 79 -12.79 -3.90 -1.11
N TRP A 80 -11.62 -3.50 -0.63
CA TRP A 80 -10.66 -2.71 -1.40
C TRP A 80 -9.52 -3.62 -1.86
N ARG A 81 -9.15 -3.51 -3.14
CA ARG A 81 -8.01 -4.20 -3.74
C ARG A 81 -7.15 -3.16 -4.45
N PRO A 82 -5.81 -3.22 -4.33
CA PRO A 82 -4.94 -2.37 -5.12
C PRO A 82 -5.10 -2.67 -6.61
N GLU A 83 -4.62 -1.76 -7.45
CA GLU A 83 -4.52 -2.01 -8.89
C GLU A 83 -3.67 -3.25 -9.16
N ALA A 84 -4.15 -4.10 -10.07
CA ALA A 84 -3.41 -5.30 -10.44
C ALA A 84 -2.13 -4.90 -11.17
N PRO A 85 -0.97 -5.48 -10.83
CA PRO A 85 0.24 -5.24 -11.60
C PRO A 85 0.03 -5.69 -13.06
N PRO A 86 0.76 -5.09 -14.01
CA PRO A 86 0.69 -5.52 -15.40
C PRO A 86 0.99 -7.01 -15.50
N LYS A 87 0.20 -7.74 -16.29
CA LYS A 87 0.42 -9.17 -16.52
C LYS A 87 1.83 -9.36 -17.09
N PRO A 88 2.67 -10.25 -16.53
CA PRO A 88 3.98 -10.55 -17.08
C PRO A 88 3.86 -10.95 -18.56
N ARG A 89 4.75 -10.41 -19.39
CA ARG A 89 4.80 -10.68 -20.82
C ARG A 89 6.17 -11.26 -21.14
N ILE A 90 6.18 -12.23 -22.03
CA ILE A 90 7.40 -12.73 -22.66
C ILE A 90 7.52 -11.98 -23.99
N ASP A 91 8.63 -11.27 -24.17
CA ASP A 91 8.84 -10.38 -25.34
C ASP A 91 9.15 -11.16 -26.64
N GLY A 92 9.45 -12.45 -26.54
CA GLY A 92 9.71 -13.31 -27.70
C GLY A 92 9.91 -14.79 -27.37
N PRO A 93 10.16 -15.65 -28.37
CA PRO A 93 10.41 -17.08 -28.14
C PRO A 93 11.72 -17.30 -27.38
N HIS A 94 11.71 -18.22 -26.42
CA HIS A 94 12.89 -18.61 -25.64
C HIS A 94 13.24 -20.07 -25.93
N MET A 95 14.54 -20.39 -26.05
CA MET A 95 15.00 -21.77 -26.15
C MET A 95 14.89 -22.46 -24.79
N ALA A 96 14.45 -23.71 -24.81
CA ALA A 96 14.39 -24.58 -23.63
C ALA A 96 14.97 -25.96 -23.97
N THR A 97 15.47 -26.65 -22.96
CA THR A 97 15.91 -28.05 -23.06
C THR A 97 14.73 -28.94 -22.70
N VAL A 98 14.42 -29.91 -23.56
CA VAL A 98 13.41 -30.94 -23.27
C VAL A 98 13.91 -31.81 -22.12
N VAL A 99 13.04 -32.09 -21.16
CA VAL A 99 13.36 -32.87 -19.95
C VAL A 99 12.42 -34.06 -19.81
N GLY A 100 12.88 -35.13 -19.16
CA GLY A 100 12.10 -36.33 -18.90
C GLY A 100 12.59 -37.05 -17.63
N PRO A 101 11.89 -38.12 -17.20
CA PRO A 101 12.33 -38.97 -16.10
C PRO A 101 13.71 -39.60 -16.35
N GLU A 102 14.38 -40.03 -15.29
CA GLU A 102 15.67 -40.70 -15.40
C GLU A 102 15.55 -42.01 -16.20
N GLY A 103 16.46 -42.20 -17.16
CA GLY A 103 16.49 -43.40 -18.00
C GLY A 103 15.53 -43.39 -19.19
N GLU A 104 14.71 -42.34 -19.36
CA GLU A 104 13.84 -42.19 -20.53
C GLU A 104 14.39 -41.18 -21.54
N GLU A 105 14.63 -41.65 -22.76
CA GLU A 105 15.11 -40.81 -23.88
C GLU A 105 13.96 -40.03 -24.56
N ILE A 106 12.75 -40.59 -24.58
CA ILE A 106 11.56 -39.99 -25.18
C ILE A 106 10.45 -40.02 -24.15
N PHE A 107 10.05 -38.83 -23.69
CA PHE A 107 8.95 -38.66 -22.75
C PHE A 107 7.86 -37.79 -23.37
N CYS A 108 6.84 -38.43 -23.94
CA CYS A 108 5.71 -37.77 -24.60
C CYS A 108 4.38 -38.28 -24.05
N ASP A 109 3.36 -37.43 -24.04
CA ASP A 109 1.99 -37.87 -23.72
C ASP A 109 1.19 -38.34 -24.95
N GLU A 110 -0.07 -38.74 -24.74
CA GLU A 110 -0.97 -39.25 -25.78
C GLU A 110 -1.25 -38.25 -26.91
N TRP A 111 -0.92 -36.96 -26.70
CA TRP A 111 -1.09 -35.88 -27.69
C TRP A 111 0.24 -35.42 -28.30
N GLY A 112 1.36 -36.05 -27.96
CA GLY A 112 2.68 -35.74 -28.49
C GLY A 112 3.31 -34.46 -27.90
N ARG A 113 2.91 -34.04 -26.70
CA ARG A 113 3.59 -32.94 -25.97
C ARG A 113 4.86 -33.45 -25.28
N VAL A 114 5.85 -32.57 -25.14
CA VAL A 114 7.15 -32.81 -24.48
C VAL A 114 7.38 -31.79 -23.37
#